data_AF-A0A9P9AJU7-F1
#
_entry.id   AF-A0A9P9AJU7-F1
#
_cell.length_a   1.000
_cell.length_b   1.000
_cell.length_c   1.000
_cell.angle_alpha   90.00
_cell.angle_beta   90.00
_cell.angle_gamma   90.00
#
_symmetry.space_group_name_H-M   'P 1'
#
loop_
_entity.id
_entity.type
_entity.pdbx_description
1 polymer ?
#
loop_
_entity_poly.entity_id
_entity_poly.type
_entity_poly.pdbx_seq_one_letter_code
_entity_poly.pdbx_strand_id
1 'polypeptide(L)'
;MDPKQPISHITPRFDFNSLPLEIRELIWEFTLPDCRLFHVRSFSRQRLVRDEEVRQMFLIFHIPHPPPTALGVCAEARTVALRKGFFLSPHGDFPGLWFNPDKDVLYLDRNQRTRFHIKPGEPRMSIPGWDRVLNVGLEWRAFFRDIPRPSPDETMASYWRAAIEPLYAYMPRMRTINYILPQVRYKGGISWGREPYGAPNFDAQLVPLPEDTPIPWETTRNMGNGVFAPRPQLMGEIQETRRPAATVVTWGEVKNDIEKGFEEVEDDGNQSAPQPHDPSFYPPQVNGWWLVRAGFTIDHENTRHMAQPRTAYTSSVV
;
A
#
# COMPACT_ATOMS: atom_id res chain seq x y z
N MET A 1 -54.59 49.73 -0.85
CA MET A 1 -53.75 48.56 -0.52
C MET A 1 -52.50 48.68 -1.37
N ASP A 2 -51.41 49.14 -0.78
CA ASP A 2 -50.13 49.25 -1.50
C ASP A 2 -49.51 47.86 -1.66
N PRO A 3 -49.05 47.49 -2.87
CA PRO A 3 -48.36 46.23 -3.08
C PRO A 3 -46.98 46.31 -2.43
N LYS A 4 -46.76 45.45 -1.41
CA LYS A 4 -45.42 45.22 -0.83
C LYS A 4 -44.47 44.81 -1.95
N GLN A 5 -43.45 45.64 -2.22
CA GLN A 5 -42.36 45.27 -3.11
C GLN A 5 -41.62 44.04 -2.55
N PRO A 6 -41.26 43.07 -3.40
CA PRO A 6 -40.50 41.91 -2.98
C PRO A 6 -39.08 42.35 -2.61
N ILE A 7 -38.67 42.08 -1.38
CA ILE A 7 -37.30 42.25 -0.90
C ILE A 7 -36.43 41.26 -1.69
N SER A 8 -35.71 41.76 -2.70
CA SER A 8 -34.66 41.01 -3.35
C SER A 8 -33.50 40.87 -2.36
N HIS A 9 -33.39 39.69 -1.74
CA HIS A 9 -32.19 39.32 -1.01
C HIS A 9 -31.03 39.22 -2.01
N ILE A 10 -30.28 40.31 -2.19
CA ILE A 10 -29.01 40.31 -2.91
C ILE A 10 -28.02 39.58 -2.00
N THR A 11 -27.81 38.29 -2.24
CA THR A 11 -26.70 37.58 -1.61
C THR A 11 -25.40 38.16 -2.17
N PRO A 12 -24.52 38.75 -1.33
CA PRO A 12 -23.26 39.30 -1.82
C PRO A 12 -22.46 38.17 -2.49
N ARG A 13 -22.04 38.41 -3.73
CA ARG A 13 -21.22 37.46 -4.49
C ARG A 13 -19.79 37.52 -3.98
N PHE A 14 -19.28 36.40 -3.50
CA PHE A 14 -17.90 36.29 -3.07
C PHE A 14 -16.96 36.40 -4.28
N ASP A 15 -16.06 37.40 -4.25
CA ASP A 15 -15.03 37.56 -5.27
C ASP A 15 -13.74 36.88 -4.81
N PHE A 16 -13.51 35.66 -5.32
CA PHE A 16 -12.31 34.88 -5.02
C PHE A 16 -11.02 35.64 -5.37
N ASN A 17 -11.00 36.44 -6.44
CA ASN A 17 -9.79 37.12 -6.90
C ASN A 17 -9.39 38.30 -6.01
N SER A 18 -10.32 38.78 -5.17
CA SER A 18 -10.02 39.82 -4.18
C SER A 18 -9.20 39.33 -3.00
N LEU A 19 -9.09 38.00 -2.82
CA LEU A 19 -8.30 37.40 -1.75
C LEU A 19 -6.78 37.51 -2.02
N PRO A 20 -5.95 37.66 -0.96
CA PRO A 20 -4.50 37.52 -1.07
C PRO A 20 -4.10 36.18 -1.70
N LEU A 21 -2.98 36.16 -2.42
CA LEU A 21 -2.49 34.97 -3.13
C LEU A 21 -2.35 33.77 -2.19
N GLU A 22 -1.83 34.00 -0.99
CA GLU A 22 -1.60 32.96 0.02
C GLU A 22 -2.91 32.28 0.43
N ILE A 23 -3.98 33.05 0.59
CA ILE A 23 -5.31 32.53 0.93
C ILE A 23 -5.89 31.74 -0.24
N ARG A 24 -5.71 32.21 -1.48
CA ARG A 24 -6.17 31.50 -2.67
C ARG A 24 -5.42 30.19 -2.87
N GLU A 25 -4.10 30.18 -2.69
CA GLU A 25 -3.29 28.97 -2.75
C GLU A 25 -3.69 27.96 -1.68
N LEU A 26 -3.96 28.40 -0.44
CA LEU A 26 -4.50 27.54 0.61
C LEU A 26 -5.84 26.94 0.20
N ILE A 27 -6.77 27.74 -0.31
CA ILE A 27 -8.08 27.24 -0.79
C ILE A 27 -7.87 26.16 -1.85
N TRP A 28 -6.99 26.39 -2.84
CA TRP A 28 -6.68 25.36 -3.84
C TRP A 28 -6.04 24.11 -3.26
N GLU A 29 -5.15 24.25 -2.28
CA GLU A 29 -4.56 23.12 -1.57
C GLU A 29 -5.63 22.30 -0.83
N PHE A 30 -6.61 22.96 -0.19
CA PHE A 30 -7.75 22.31 0.45
C PHE A 30 -8.68 21.59 -0.53
N THR A 31 -8.66 21.92 -1.82
CA THR A 31 -9.41 21.17 -2.85
C THR A 31 -8.69 19.92 -3.34
N LEU A 32 -7.43 19.71 -2.96
CA LEU A 32 -6.71 18.49 -3.34
C LEU A 32 -7.24 17.29 -2.56
N PRO A 33 -7.23 16.08 -3.16
CA PRO A 33 -7.63 14.87 -2.47
C PRO A 33 -6.87 14.67 -1.16
N ASP A 34 -7.57 14.09 -0.18
CA ASP A 34 -6.96 13.58 1.03
C ASP A 34 -6.12 12.31 0.75
N CYS A 35 -5.66 11.65 1.81
CA CYS A 35 -4.86 10.42 1.71
C CYS A 35 -5.59 9.35 0.87
N ARG A 36 -4.99 8.94 -0.24
CA ARG A 36 -5.48 7.82 -1.06
C ARG A 36 -4.50 6.66 -1.04
N LEU A 37 -5.07 5.46 -1.15
CA LEU A 37 -4.30 4.22 -1.25
C LEU A 37 -4.10 3.82 -2.72
N PHE A 38 -2.86 3.82 -3.18
CA PHE A 38 -2.48 3.38 -4.51
C PHE A 38 -2.12 1.90 -4.50
N HIS A 39 -3.14 1.04 -4.55
CA HIS A 39 -2.96 -0.42 -4.50
C HIS A 39 -2.40 -0.96 -5.82
N VAL A 40 -1.14 -1.40 -5.81
CA VAL A 40 -0.46 -1.98 -6.96
C VAL A 40 -1.00 -3.39 -7.24
N ARG A 41 -1.55 -3.58 -8.44
CA ARG A 41 -2.01 -4.88 -8.95
C ARG A 41 -0.87 -5.70 -9.51
N SER A 42 -0.02 -5.07 -10.30
CA SER A 42 1.06 -5.75 -11.01
C SER A 42 2.05 -4.77 -11.58
N PHE A 43 3.24 -5.29 -11.89
CA PHE A 43 4.27 -4.60 -12.66
C PHE A 43 4.19 -5.03 -14.12
N SER A 44 4.31 -4.08 -15.03
CA SER A 44 4.33 -4.34 -16.47
C SER A 44 5.56 -3.74 -17.12
N ARG A 45 5.95 -4.33 -18.26
CA ARG A 45 7.07 -3.89 -19.10
C ARG A 45 6.50 -3.22 -20.33
N GLN A 46 7.00 -2.04 -20.65
CA GLN A 46 6.83 -1.50 -21.99
C GLN A 46 8.15 -1.68 -22.73
N ARG A 47 8.10 -2.25 -23.93
CA ARG A 47 9.26 -2.23 -24.83
C ARG A 47 9.31 -0.83 -25.41
N LEU A 48 10.19 0.01 -24.89
CA LEU A 48 10.48 1.30 -25.54
C LEU A 48 11.01 0.98 -26.94
N VAL A 49 10.41 1.58 -27.96
CA VAL A 49 10.63 1.25 -29.38
C VAL A 49 12.03 1.68 -29.86
N ARG A 50 12.85 2.32 -29.02
CA ARG A 50 14.08 2.98 -29.49
C ARG A 50 15.37 2.72 -28.69
N ASP A 51 15.33 2.10 -27.52
CA ASP A 51 16.56 1.75 -26.80
C ASP A 51 16.45 0.37 -26.15
N GLU A 52 17.36 -0.52 -26.52
CA GLU A 52 17.40 -1.91 -26.00
C GLU A 52 17.89 -2.01 -24.55
N GLU A 53 18.29 -0.89 -23.92
CA GLU A 53 19.04 -0.92 -22.66
C GLU A 53 18.22 -0.54 -21.41
N VAL A 54 17.14 0.23 -21.52
CA VAL A 54 16.35 0.64 -20.34
C VAL A 54 15.05 -0.16 -20.26
N ARG A 55 15.07 -1.24 -19.46
CA ARG A 55 13.87 -1.99 -19.07
C ARG A 55 13.03 -1.19 -18.06
N GLN A 56 12.42 -0.10 -18.54
CA GLN A 56 11.49 0.67 -17.73
C GLN A 56 10.24 -0.16 -17.43
N MET A 57 9.91 -0.24 -16.14
CA MET A 57 8.70 -0.87 -15.66
C MET A 57 7.65 0.19 -15.37
N PHE A 58 6.40 -0.22 -15.31
CA PHE A 58 5.30 0.62 -14.85
C PHE A 58 4.35 -0.18 -13.96
N LEU A 59 3.63 0.54 -13.13
CA LEU A 59 2.63 0.04 -12.19
C LEU A 59 1.27 0.00 -12.86
N ILE A 60 0.58 -1.11 -12.66
CA ILE A 60 -0.86 -1.24 -12.90
C ILE A 60 -1.52 -1.23 -11.52
N PHE A 61 -2.53 -0.39 -11.35
CA PHE A 61 -3.24 -0.23 -10.08
C PHE A 61 -4.59 -0.95 -10.10
N HIS A 62 -5.05 -1.38 -8.93
CA HIS A 62 -6.40 -1.90 -8.77
C HIS A 62 -7.48 -0.82 -8.85
N ILE A 63 -7.15 0.38 -8.39
CA ILE A 63 -8.05 1.53 -8.33
C ILE A 63 -7.41 2.67 -9.12
N PRO A 64 -7.97 3.05 -10.28
CA PRO A 64 -7.50 4.20 -11.04
C PRO A 64 -8.08 5.47 -10.41
N HIS A 65 -7.38 6.05 -9.44
CA HIS A 65 -7.80 7.32 -8.83
C HIS A 65 -7.87 8.43 -9.88
N PRO A 66 -8.96 9.20 -9.95
CA PRO A 66 -9.05 10.31 -10.88
C PRO A 66 -8.03 11.40 -10.52
N PRO A 67 -7.54 12.17 -11.50
CA PRO A 67 -6.73 13.35 -11.23
C PRO A 67 -7.55 14.39 -10.44
N PRO A 68 -6.91 15.20 -9.58
CA PRO A 68 -7.61 16.25 -8.84
C PRO A 68 -8.21 17.27 -9.80
N THR A 69 -9.44 17.72 -9.50
CA THR A 69 -10.16 18.73 -10.29
C THR A 69 -9.34 20.00 -10.49
N ALA A 70 -8.52 20.39 -9.49
CA ALA A 70 -7.63 21.54 -9.53
C ALA A 70 -6.71 21.58 -10.77
N LEU A 71 -6.34 20.44 -11.36
CA LEU A 71 -5.53 20.41 -12.60
C LEU A 71 -6.28 20.98 -13.82
N GLY A 72 -7.61 20.95 -13.81
CA GLY A 72 -8.47 21.35 -14.93
C GLY A 72 -9.14 22.72 -14.79
N VAL A 73 -9.18 23.31 -13.59
CA VAL A 73 -9.98 24.53 -13.34
C VAL A 73 -9.37 25.79 -13.96
N CYS A 74 -8.17 26.17 -13.52
CA CYS A 74 -7.47 27.36 -13.99
C CYS A 74 -5.95 27.18 -13.83
N ALA A 75 -5.17 28.13 -14.36
CA ALA A 75 -3.71 28.06 -14.30
C ALA A 75 -3.17 28.08 -12.85
N GLU A 76 -3.81 28.84 -11.96
CA GLU A 76 -3.42 28.93 -10.56
C GLU A 76 -3.65 27.61 -9.80
N ALA A 77 -4.88 27.07 -9.88
CA ALA A 77 -5.22 25.78 -9.26
C ALA A 77 -4.32 24.64 -9.78
N ARG A 78 -4.04 24.63 -11.09
CA ARG A 78 -3.13 23.66 -11.72
C ARG A 78 -1.72 23.78 -11.16
N THR A 79 -1.23 25.01 -10.99
CA THR A 79 0.10 25.27 -10.44
C THR A 79 0.21 24.73 -9.01
N VAL A 80 -0.81 24.97 -8.17
CA VAL A 80 -0.86 24.41 -6.80
C VAL A 80 -0.84 22.87 -6.83
N ALA A 81 -1.69 22.25 -7.66
CA ALA A 81 -1.75 20.79 -7.77
C ALA A 81 -0.43 20.15 -8.26
N LEU A 82 0.28 20.81 -9.18
CA LEU A 82 1.57 20.32 -9.70
C LEU A 82 2.75 20.58 -8.74
N ARG A 83 2.66 21.58 -7.86
CA ARG A 83 3.63 21.76 -6.76
C ARG A 83 3.48 20.69 -5.70
N LYS A 84 2.24 20.28 -5.39
CA LYS A 84 1.92 19.32 -4.32
C LYS A 84 1.96 17.86 -4.74
N GLY A 85 2.04 17.56 -6.03
CA GLY A 85 2.00 16.19 -6.51
C GLY A 85 2.72 15.98 -7.84
N PHE A 86 2.68 14.76 -8.33
CA PHE A 86 3.27 14.38 -9.61
C PHE A 86 2.53 13.20 -10.22
N PHE A 87 2.78 12.92 -11.50
CA PHE A 87 2.22 11.72 -12.10
C PHE A 87 3.16 10.54 -11.89
N LEU A 88 2.70 9.56 -11.12
CA LEU A 88 3.40 8.34 -10.82
C LEU A 88 3.23 7.32 -11.95
N SER A 89 4.32 6.68 -12.33
CA SER A 89 4.34 5.60 -13.32
C SER A 89 3.75 5.94 -14.72
N PRO A 90 4.14 7.06 -15.35
CA PRO A 90 3.81 7.36 -16.75
C PRO A 90 4.35 6.27 -17.69
N HIS A 91 3.60 5.95 -18.76
CA HIS A 91 4.03 5.01 -19.79
C HIS A 91 3.24 5.20 -21.10
N GLY A 92 3.94 5.24 -22.24
CA GLY A 92 3.32 5.55 -23.54
C GLY A 92 2.50 6.85 -23.50
N ASP A 93 1.25 6.78 -23.94
CA ASP A 93 0.30 7.90 -23.90
C ASP A 93 -0.42 8.03 -22.54
N PHE A 94 -0.18 7.11 -21.60
CA PHE A 94 -0.73 7.20 -20.26
C PHE A 94 0.15 8.11 -19.39
N PRO A 95 -0.37 9.26 -18.93
CA PRO A 95 0.42 10.24 -18.19
C PRO A 95 0.84 9.76 -16.80
N GLY A 96 0.30 8.63 -16.30
CA GLY A 96 0.46 8.20 -14.91
C GLY A 96 -0.77 8.54 -14.07
N LEU A 97 -0.75 8.16 -12.79
CA LEU A 97 -1.75 8.62 -11.83
C LEU A 97 -1.18 9.77 -11.00
N TRP A 98 -1.96 10.84 -10.80
CA TRP A 98 -1.53 11.95 -9.95
C TRP A 98 -1.44 11.48 -8.48
N PHE A 99 -0.26 11.66 -7.89
CA PHE A 99 0.15 11.20 -6.58
C PHE A 99 0.70 12.38 -5.77
N ASN A 100 0.16 12.58 -4.57
CA ASN A 100 0.64 13.54 -3.59
C ASN A 100 1.60 12.82 -2.62
N PRO A 101 2.92 13.04 -2.72
CA PRO A 101 3.89 12.34 -1.88
C PRO A 101 3.71 12.56 -0.39
N ASP A 102 3.13 13.68 0.03
CA ASP A 102 2.96 13.99 1.46
C ASP A 102 1.75 13.27 2.08
N LYS A 103 0.74 12.91 1.28
CA LYS A 103 -0.51 12.33 1.76
C LYS A 103 -0.78 10.89 1.28
N ASP A 104 -0.43 10.59 0.04
CA ASP A 104 -0.80 9.32 -0.58
C ASP A 104 0.15 8.19 -0.17
N VAL A 105 -0.39 6.97 -0.16
CA VAL A 105 0.34 5.75 0.22
C VAL A 105 0.42 4.80 -0.97
N LEU A 106 1.64 4.42 -1.36
CA LEU A 106 1.87 3.37 -2.35
C LEU A 106 1.72 1.99 -1.68
N TYR A 107 0.67 1.26 -2.01
CA TYR A 107 0.33 0.01 -1.32
C TYR A 107 0.71 -1.23 -2.12
N LEU A 108 1.52 -2.08 -1.49
CA LEU A 108 2.05 -3.32 -2.04
C LEU A 108 1.50 -4.51 -1.27
N ASP A 109 0.91 -5.45 -1.98
CA ASP A 109 0.52 -6.73 -1.41
C ASP A 109 1.73 -7.68 -1.25
N ARG A 110 1.49 -8.82 -0.60
CA ARG A 110 2.45 -9.93 -0.49
C ARG A 110 3.08 -10.36 -1.81
N ASN A 111 2.36 -10.28 -2.94
CA ASN A 111 2.87 -10.72 -4.23
C ASN A 111 3.78 -9.66 -4.88
N GLN A 112 3.48 -8.38 -4.67
CA GLN A 112 4.31 -7.29 -5.19
C GLN A 112 5.62 -7.17 -4.40
N ARG A 113 5.59 -7.39 -3.08
CA ARG A 113 6.81 -7.33 -2.24
C ARG A 113 7.94 -8.23 -2.74
N THR A 114 7.63 -9.42 -3.28
CA THR A 114 8.69 -10.34 -3.76
C THR A 114 9.54 -9.76 -4.89
N ARG A 115 9.05 -8.72 -5.58
CA ARG A 115 9.75 -8.07 -6.69
C ARG A 115 10.89 -7.16 -6.23
N PHE A 116 10.97 -6.84 -4.94
CA PHE A 116 11.98 -5.96 -4.36
C PHE A 116 13.26 -6.71 -3.97
N HIS A 117 13.27 -8.05 -4.02
CA HIS A 117 14.49 -8.83 -3.87
C HIS A 117 15.30 -8.74 -5.17
N ILE A 118 16.36 -7.92 -5.15
CA ILE A 118 17.33 -7.83 -6.25
C ILE A 118 18.11 -9.15 -6.28
N LYS A 119 17.94 -9.91 -7.36
CA LYS A 119 18.80 -11.08 -7.60
C LYS A 119 20.18 -10.61 -8.07
N PRO A 120 21.28 -11.24 -7.63
CA PRO A 120 22.60 -10.94 -8.14
C PRO A 120 22.63 -10.97 -9.69
N GLY A 121 23.11 -9.90 -10.30
CA GLY A 121 23.21 -9.78 -11.77
C GLY A 121 21.93 -9.36 -12.50
N GLU A 122 20.78 -9.24 -11.83
CA GLU A 122 19.58 -8.67 -12.45
C GLU A 122 19.56 -7.13 -12.33
N PRO A 123 19.25 -6.39 -13.40
CA PRO A 123 19.14 -4.94 -13.33
C PRO A 123 17.99 -4.54 -12.41
N ARG A 124 18.20 -3.48 -11.63
CA ARG A 124 17.15 -2.92 -10.77
C ARG A 124 15.96 -2.48 -11.62
N MET A 125 14.77 -2.74 -11.10
CA MET A 125 13.54 -2.17 -11.65
C MET A 125 13.58 -0.65 -11.56
N SER A 126 13.41 0.02 -12.70
CA SER A 126 13.23 1.47 -12.77
C SER A 126 11.77 1.78 -13.09
N ILE A 127 11.11 2.52 -12.19
CA ILE A 127 9.74 3.04 -12.37
C ILE A 127 9.81 4.55 -12.15
N PRO A 128 9.37 5.38 -13.11
CA PRO A 128 9.41 6.82 -12.92
C PRO A 128 8.53 7.29 -11.77
N GLY A 129 9.09 8.13 -10.91
CA GLY A 129 8.42 8.73 -9.77
C GLY A 129 8.51 7.92 -8.47
N TRP A 130 9.08 6.71 -8.48
CA TRP A 130 9.33 5.94 -7.25
C TRP A 130 10.27 6.64 -6.28
N ASP A 131 11.28 7.34 -6.79
CA ASP A 131 12.22 8.16 -6.02
C ASP A 131 11.55 9.28 -5.21
N ARG A 132 10.30 9.61 -5.54
CA ARG A 132 9.50 10.66 -4.90
C ARG A 132 8.45 10.11 -3.93
N VAL A 133 8.30 8.80 -3.80
CA VAL A 133 7.33 8.18 -2.88
C VAL A 133 7.85 8.28 -1.46
N LEU A 134 7.04 8.86 -0.56
CA LEU A 134 7.39 9.02 0.86
C LEU A 134 6.66 8.03 1.77
N ASN A 135 5.45 7.58 1.41
CA ASN A 135 4.66 6.67 2.23
C ASN A 135 4.43 5.35 1.52
N VAL A 136 4.92 4.26 2.12
CA VAL A 136 4.78 2.92 1.57
C VAL A 136 3.90 2.09 2.48
N GLY A 137 2.87 1.48 1.91
CA GLY A 137 1.98 0.54 2.57
C GLY A 137 2.33 -0.88 2.20
N LEU A 138 2.44 -1.74 3.21
CA LEU A 138 2.67 -3.16 3.02
C LEU A 138 1.51 -3.93 3.65
N GLU A 139 0.97 -4.87 2.87
CA GLU A 139 -0.03 -5.81 3.38
C GLU A 139 0.59 -6.67 4.47
N TRP A 140 -0.17 -6.94 5.53
CA TRP A 140 0.35 -7.61 6.72
C TRP A 140 1.07 -8.95 6.42
N ARG A 141 0.61 -9.77 5.49
CA ARG A 141 1.29 -11.03 5.14
C ARG A 141 2.56 -10.83 4.33
N ALA A 142 2.75 -9.66 3.72
CA ALA A 142 3.99 -9.32 3.03
C ALA A 142 5.15 -9.27 4.03
N PHE A 143 4.89 -8.80 5.25
CA PHE A 143 5.84 -8.83 6.36
C PHE A 143 6.16 -10.28 6.77
N PHE A 144 5.17 -11.09 7.09
CA PHE A 144 5.41 -12.38 7.75
C PHE A 144 5.73 -13.56 6.84
N ARG A 145 5.42 -13.53 5.53
CA ARG A 145 5.56 -14.73 4.67
C ARG A 145 6.96 -15.35 4.74
N ASP A 146 7.99 -14.50 4.78
CA ASP A 146 9.38 -14.92 4.60
C ASP A 146 10.22 -14.70 5.86
N ILE A 147 9.57 -14.34 6.97
CA ILE A 147 10.23 -14.13 8.26
C ILE A 147 9.95 -15.35 9.14
N PRO A 148 10.94 -16.25 9.35
CA PRO A 148 10.79 -17.34 10.29
C PRO A 148 10.61 -16.78 11.70
N ARG A 149 9.98 -17.58 12.57
CA ARG A 149 9.97 -17.24 14.00
C ARG A 149 11.41 -17.35 14.51
N PRO A 150 11.95 -16.30 15.16
CA PRO A 150 13.22 -16.38 15.82
C PRO A 150 13.09 -17.32 17.01
N SER A 151 14.18 -17.99 17.33
CA SER A 151 14.33 -18.66 18.62
C SER A 151 14.14 -17.62 19.75
N PRO A 152 13.79 -18.03 20.99
CA PRO A 152 13.61 -17.10 22.11
C PRO A 152 14.82 -16.16 22.35
N ASP A 153 16.01 -16.59 21.91
CA ASP A 153 17.27 -15.86 22.04
C ASP A 153 17.67 -15.08 20.77
N GLU A 154 16.88 -15.17 19.68
CA GLU A 154 17.14 -14.49 18.41
C GLU A 154 16.31 -13.21 18.29
N THR A 155 16.95 -12.12 17.87
CA THR A 155 16.25 -10.85 17.60
C THR A 155 15.52 -10.90 16.25
N MET A 156 14.31 -10.33 16.22
CA MET A 156 13.55 -10.10 14.99
C MET A 156 14.16 -9.00 14.09
N ALA A 157 15.08 -8.21 14.63
CA ALA A 157 15.62 -7.01 13.99
C ALA A 157 16.12 -7.25 12.57
N SER A 158 16.94 -8.29 12.40
CA SER A 158 17.55 -8.63 11.10
C SER A 158 16.50 -8.97 10.04
N TYR A 159 15.40 -9.63 10.43
CA TYR A 159 14.32 -10.00 9.53
C TYR A 159 13.47 -8.80 9.12
N TRP A 160 13.16 -7.92 10.07
CA TRP A 160 12.42 -6.69 9.78
C TRP A 160 13.20 -5.79 8.84
N ARG A 161 14.49 -5.64 9.09
CA ARG A 161 15.42 -4.92 8.22
C ARG A 161 15.47 -5.52 6.83
N ALA A 162 15.68 -6.84 6.70
CA ALA A 162 15.69 -7.53 5.42
C ALA A 162 14.35 -7.40 4.66
N ALA A 163 13.24 -7.16 5.36
CA ALA A 163 11.95 -6.91 4.76
C ALA A 163 11.75 -5.47 4.26
N ILE A 164 12.34 -4.48 4.92
CA ILE A 164 12.11 -3.06 4.69
C ILE A 164 13.25 -2.41 3.88
N GLU A 165 14.51 -2.70 4.18
CA GLU A 165 15.66 -2.08 3.51
C GLU A 165 15.68 -2.19 1.99
N PRO A 166 15.29 -3.33 1.37
CA PRO A 166 15.23 -3.41 -0.07
C PRO A 166 14.33 -2.36 -0.71
N LEU A 167 13.34 -1.81 0.02
CA LEU A 167 12.46 -0.75 -0.46
C LEU A 167 13.22 0.57 -0.68
N TYR A 168 14.21 0.89 0.15
CA TYR A 168 15.02 2.12 0.01
C TYR A 168 15.86 2.14 -1.27
N ALA A 169 16.20 0.97 -1.83
CA ALA A 169 16.87 0.90 -3.13
C ALA A 169 16.00 1.44 -4.30
N TYR A 170 14.69 1.56 -4.08
CA TYR A 170 13.71 2.03 -5.07
C TYR A 170 13.02 3.33 -4.65
N MET A 171 12.80 3.50 -3.35
CA MET A 171 12.13 4.65 -2.73
C MET A 171 13.07 5.24 -1.66
N PRO A 172 14.21 5.82 -2.04
CA PRO A 172 15.27 6.27 -1.11
C PRO A 172 14.83 7.37 -0.14
N ARG A 173 13.72 8.06 -0.44
CA ARG A 173 13.14 9.15 0.37
C ARG A 173 11.95 8.71 1.21
N MET A 174 11.69 7.40 1.28
CA MET A 174 10.59 6.85 2.08
C MET A 174 10.72 7.31 3.54
N ARG A 175 9.64 7.90 4.06
CA ARG A 175 9.51 8.41 5.43
C ARG A 175 8.69 7.49 6.32
N THR A 176 7.70 6.80 5.75
CA THR A 176 6.79 5.95 6.52
C THR A 176 6.66 4.56 5.92
N ILE A 177 6.65 3.57 6.80
CA ILE A 177 6.21 2.20 6.52
C ILE A 177 4.88 2.00 7.21
N ASN A 178 3.86 1.69 6.40
CA ASN A 178 2.48 1.56 6.84
C ASN A 178 2.12 0.07 6.81
N TYR A 179 1.98 -0.54 7.98
CA TYR A 179 1.42 -1.87 8.16
C TYR A 179 -0.09 -1.81 7.91
N ILE A 180 -0.57 -2.48 6.87
CA ILE A 180 -1.96 -2.39 6.46
C ILE A 180 -2.64 -3.75 6.64
N LEU A 181 -3.66 -3.75 7.51
CA LEU A 181 -4.49 -4.90 7.83
C LEU A 181 -5.91 -4.72 7.25
N PRO A 182 -6.30 -5.47 6.22
CA PRO A 182 -7.65 -5.39 5.67
C PRO A 182 -8.73 -5.83 6.67
N GLN A 183 -9.64 -4.92 7.03
CA GLN A 183 -10.71 -5.16 8.01
C GLN A 183 -11.75 -6.15 7.48
N VAL A 184 -12.07 -6.06 6.18
CA VAL A 184 -13.16 -6.79 5.51
C VAL A 184 -13.12 -8.30 5.80
N ARG A 185 -11.95 -8.83 6.18
CA ARG A 185 -11.69 -10.26 6.27
C ARG A 185 -11.07 -10.70 7.60
N TYR A 186 -10.94 -9.78 8.56
CA TYR A 186 -10.34 -10.04 9.87
C TYR A 186 -11.44 -10.48 10.86
N LYS A 187 -11.58 -11.78 11.10
CA LYS A 187 -12.51 -12.34 12.11
C LYS A 187 -11.72 -13.03 13.22
N GLY A 188 -11.69 -12.41 14.40
CA GLY A 188 -11.08 -13.01 15.60
C GLY A 188 -9.61 -13.41 15.41
N GLY A 189 -8.81 -12.57 14.75
CA GLY A 189 -7.40 -12.88 14.49
C GLY A 189 -7.15 -13.71 13.23
N ILE A 190 -8.13 -14.02 12.38
CA ILE A 190 -7.91 -14.81 11.16
C ILE A 190 -8.32 -13.98 9.94
N SER A 191 -7.38 -13.74 9.01
CA SER A 191 -7.68 -13.10 7.72
C SER A 191 -7.96 -14.15 6.63
N TRP A 192 -9.16 -14.14 6.03
CA TRP A 192 -9.55 -15.09 4.98
C TRP A 192 -9.66 -14.46 3.58
N GLY A 193 -8.63 -14.54 2.72
CA GLY A 193 -8.74 -14.19 1.30
C GLY A 193 -7.63 -13.26 0.79
N ARG A 194 -7.78 -12.75 -0.44
CA ARG A 194 -6.88 -11.77 -1.04
C ARG A 194 -7.65 -10.47 -1.27
N GLU A 195 -7.13 -9.32 -0.81
CA GLU A 195 -7.42 -8.04 -1.49
C GLU A 195 -7.03 -8.23 -2.97
N PRO A 196 -7.82 -7.73 -3.94
CA PRO A 196 -8.72 -6.57 -3.87
C PRO A 196 -10.23 -6.91 -3.99
N TYR A 197 -10.77 -7.88 -3.24
CA TYR A 197 -12.19 -8.26 -3.44
C TYR A 197 -13.13 -7.05 -3.24
N GLY A 198 -13.82 -6.64 -4.31
CA GLY A 198 -14.69 -5.46 -4.30
C GLY A 198 -13.97 -4.11 -4.27
N ALA A 199 -12.64 -4.05 -4.27
CA ALA A 199 -11.88 -2.80 -4.13
C ALA A 199 -12.22 -1.69 -5.13
N PRO A 200 -12.59 -1.97 -6.40
CA PRO A 200 -13.04 -0.92 -7.32
C PRO A 200 -14.40 -0.30 -6.98
N ASN A 201 -15.20 -0.98 -6.15
CA ASN A 201 -16.58 -0.61 -5.85
C ASN A 201 -16.75 0.09 -4.50
N PHE A 202 -15.71 0.08 -3.65
CA PHE A 202 -15.77 0.62 -2.29
C PHE A 202 -14.52 1.43 -1.98
N ASP A 203 -14.73 2.63 -1.46
CA ASP A 203 -13.65 3.54 -1.07
C ASP A 203 -12.79 2.91 0.02
N ALA A 204 -11.47 2.99 -0.19
CA ALA A 204 -10.49 2.60 0.80
C ALA A 204 -10.35 3.71 1.85
N GLN A 205 -10.54 3.36 3.12
CA GLN A 205 -10.25 4.22 4.24
C GLN A 205 -9.16 3.57 5.11
N LEU A 206 -8.18 4.37 5.51
CA LEU A 206 -7.18 3.97 6.49
C LEU A 206 -7.59 4.50 7.85
N VAL A 207 -7.85 3.61 8.79
CA VAL A 207 -8.16 3.95 10.18
C VAL A 207 -6.99 3.50 11.05
N PRO A 208 -6.47 4.31 11.98
CA PRO A 208 -5.35 3.90 12.84
C PRO A 208 -5.62 2.55 13.51
N LEU A 209 -4.62 1.67 13.49
CA LEU A 209 -4.66 0.35 14.11
C LEU A 209 -4.33 0.49 15.61
N PRO A 210 -5.26 0.18 16.53
CA PRO A 210 -4.98 0.19 17.97
C PRO A 210 -3.84 -0.76 18.32
N GLU A 211 -2.98 -0.38 19.27
CA GLU A 211 -1.80 -1.18 19.65
C GLU A 211 -2.20 -2.54 20.27
N ASP A 212 -3.33 -2.63 20.95
CA ASP A 212 -3.87 -3.86 21.52
C ASP A 212 -4.54 -4.79 20.48
N THR A 213 -4.56 -4.40 19.19
CA THR A 213 -5.17 -5.20 18.14
C THR A 213 -4.47 -6.55 18.03
N PRO A 214 -5.19 -7.68 18.13
CA PRO A 214 -4.60 -9.00 17.93
C PRO A 214 -4.17 -9.20 16.47
N ILE A 215 -3.03 -9.83 16.22
CA ILE A 215 -2.47 -10.07 14.90
C ILE A 215 -2.12 -11.56 14.81
N PRO A 216 -2.61 -12.29 13.79
CA PRO A 216 -2.14 -13.65 13.55
C PRO A 216 -0.68 -13.61 13.14
N TRP A 217 0.19 -14.23 13.94
CA TRP A 217 1.57 -14.44 13.55
C TRP A 217 1.74 -15.73 12.75
N GLU A 218 0.93 -16.75 13.06
CA GLU A 218 1.05 -18.07 12.44
C GLU A 218 0.17 -18.25 11.19
N THR A 219 0.83 -18.58 10.08
CA THR A 219 0.21 -19.44 9.06
C THR A 219 1.00 -20.73 8.99
N THR A 220 0.34 -21.84 8.64
CA THR A 220 0.93 -23.20 8.49
C THR A 220 2.16 -23.28 7.57
N ARG A 221 2.57 -22.18 6.92
CA ARG A 221 3.76 -22.07 6.07
C ARG A 221 5.01 -21.54 6.78
N ASN A 222 4.88 -20.95 7.97
CA ASN A 222 6.00 -20.41 8.75
C ASN A 222 6.47 -21.37 9.85
N MET A 223 5.91 -22.59 9.93
CA MET A 223 6.52 -23.67 10.71
C MET A 223 7.86 -23.97 10.03
N GLY A 224 8.95 -23.56 10.68
CA GLY A 224 10.27 -23.52 10.10
C GLY A 224 10.74 -24.85 9.51
N ASN A 225 11.77 -24.76 8.67
CA ASN A 225 12.57 -25.89 8.18
C ASN A 225 13.33 -26.64 9.30
N GLY A 226 13.03 -26.40 10.58
CA GLY A 226 13.61 -27.08 11.72
C GLY A 226 12.67 -28.19 12.19
N VAL A 227 13.07 -29.43 11.91
CA VAL A 227 12.35 -30.70 12.14
C VAL A 227 11.50 -31.10 10.94
N PHE A 228 11.94 -32.17 10.27
CA PHE A 228 11.13 -32.98 9.38
C PHE A 228 9.76 -33.27 10.02
N ALA A 229 8.74 -32.46 9.72
CA ALA A 229 7.40 -32.98 9.66
C ALA A 229 7.41 -33.94 8.46
N PRO A 230 7.19 -35.26 8.65
CA PRO A 230 7.05 -36.15 7.51
C PRO A 230 5.94 -35.57 6.66
N ARG A 231 6.15 -35.48 5.35
CA ARG A 231 5.04 -35.46 4.41
C ARG A 231 4.32 -36.81 4.61
N PRO A 232 3.05 -36.81 5.06
CA PRO A 232 2.14 -37.69 4.37
C PRO A 232 0.95 -36.89 3.85
N GLN A 233 0.62 -37.14 2.57
CA GLN A 233 -0.76 -37.36 2.15
C GLN A 233 -1.78 -36.32 2.65
N LEU A 234 -1.78 -35.12 2.04
CA LEU A 234 -2.87 -34.14 2.21
C LEU A 234 -3.74 -34.07 0.94
N MET A 235 -4.21 -35.23 0.48
CA MET A 235 -5.36 -35.36 -0.41
C MET A 235 -6.19 -36.55 0.09
N GLY A 236 -6.90 -36.33 1.18
CA GLY A 236 -7.79 -37.30 1.81
C GLY A 236 -8.04 -36.87 3.23
N GLU A 237 -9.31 -36.63 3.58
CA GLU A 237 -9.79 -36.49 4.96
C GLU A 237 -9.52 -35.13 5.64
N ILE A 238 -10.38 -34.17 5.28
CA ILE A 238 -10.71 -33.04 6.15
C ILE A 238 -11.58 -33.59 7.28
N GLN A 239 -10.97 -33.95 8.41
CA GLN A 239 -11.66 -34.08 9.70
C GLN A 239 -11.29 -32.88 10.59
N GLU A 240 -12.32 -32.28 11.18
CA GLU A 240 -12.35 -30.98 11.87
C GLU A 240 -11.64 -30.90 13.24
N THR A 241 -10.73 -31.82 13.56
CA THR A 241 -10.18 -31.91 14.92
C THR A 241 -8.73 -31.41 15.01
N ARG A 242 -8.58 -30.25 15.66
CA ARG A 242 -7.33 -29.59 16.12
C ARG A 242 -6.39 -29.07 15.04
N ARG A 243 -6.73 -27.90 14.50
CA ARG A 243 -5.69 -26.98 14.00
C ARG A 243 -4.92 -26.40 15.20
N PRO A 244 -3.58 -26.29 15.13
CA PRO A 244 -2.82 -25.58 16.16
C PRO A 244 -3.38 -24.17 16.28
N ALA A 245 -3.62 -23.73 17.52
CA ALA A 245 -4.13 -22.40 17.82
C ALA A 245 -3.15 -21.39 17.21
N ALA A 246 -3.63 -20.57 16.26
CA ALA A 246 -2.78 -19.54 15.69
C ALA A 246 -2.28 -18.66 16.83
N THR A 247 -0.97 -18.61 17.05
CA THR A 247 -0.39 -17.71 18.04
C THR A 247 -0.70 -16.28 17.61
N VAL A 248 -1.30 -15.52 18.53
CA VAL A 248 -1.72 -14.13 18.35
C VAL A 248 -0.73 -13.25 19.12
N VAL A 249 -0.23 -12.21 18.46
CA VAL A 249 0.53 -11.12 19.09
C VAL A 249 -0.23 -9.81 18.91
N THR A 250 0.07 -8.77 19.67
CA THR A 250 -0.55 -7.47 19.51
C THR A 250 0.17 -6.64 18.43
N TRP A 251 -0.53 -5.72 17.78
CA TRP A 251 0.09 -4.78 16.85
C TRP A 251 1.19 -3.94 17.52
N GLY A 252 1.00 -3.53 18.78
CA GLY A 252 1.99 -2.80 19.55
C GLY A 252 3.29 -3.58 19.73
N GLU A 253 3.21 -4.89 20.02
CA GLU A 253 4.39 -5.77 20.06
C GLU A 253 5.08 -5.84 18.70
N VAL A 254 4.33 -6.07 17.61
CA VAL A 254 4.90 -6.09 16.24
C VAL A 254 5.59 -4.78 15.89
N LYS A 255 4.94 -3.65 16.19
CA LYS A 255 5.47 -2.31 15.92
C LYS A 255 6.78 -2.09 16.69
N ASN A 256 6.78 -2.38 17.99
CA ASN A 256 7.97 -2.26 18.82
C ASN A 256 9.12 -3.14 18.31
N ASP A 257 8.84 -4.37 17.85
CA ASP A 257 9.86 -5.25 17.28
C ASP A 257 10.46 -4.70 15.98
N ILE A 258 9.63 -4.09 15.13
CA ILE A 258 10.10 -3.43 13.90
C ILE A 258 10.98 -2.22 14.25
N GLU A 259 10.53 -1.37 15.18
CA GLU A 259 11.22 -0.14 15.57
C GLU A 259 12.56 -0.43 16.24
N LYS A 260 12.61 -1.34 17.22
CA LYS A 260 13.86 -1.85 17.81
C LYS A 260 14.78 -2.46 16.76
N GLY A 261 14.20 -3.09 15.74
CA GLY A 261 14.94 -3.65 14.64
C GLY A 261 15.81 -2.64 13.88
N PHE A 262 15.49 -1.35 13.95
CA PHE A 262 16.32 -0.30 13.38
C PHE A 262 17.37 0.26 14.36
N GLU A 263 17.13 0.19 15.68
CA GLU A 263 18.03 0.73 16.71
C GLU A 263 19.26 -0.16 16.98
N GLU A 264 19.09 -1.49 16.96
CA GLU A 264 20.10 -2.47 17.41
C GLU A 264 21.43 -2.51 16.61
N VAL A 265 21.61 -1.72 15.54
CA VAL A 265 22.78 -1.82 14.63
C VAL A 265 23.60 -0.55 14.50
N GLU A 266 23.28 0.51 15.25
CA GLU A 266 24.22 1.65 15.35
C GLU A 266 25.54 1.29 16.06
N ASP A 267 25.63 0.14 16.75
CA ASP A 267 26.76 -0.23 17.61
C ASP A 267 27.74 -1.27 17.00
N ASP A 268 27.37 -1.93 15.90
CA ASP A 268 28.27 -2.86 15.21
C ASP A 268 29.18 -2.08 14.25
N GLY A 269 30.35 -1.67 14.74
CA GLY A 269 31.38 -0.85 14.09
C GLY A 269 32.01 -1.38 12.79
N ASN A 270 31.28 -2.17 12.01
CA ASN A 270 31.68 -2.68 10.72
C ASN A 270 31.20 -1.72 9.61
N GLN A 271 32.09 -0.82 9.19
CA GLN A 271 31.90 0.12 8.07
C GLN A 271 31.54 -0.63 6.80
N SER A 272 30.24 -0.82 6.58
CA SER A 272 29.69 -1.46 5.38
C SER A 272 29.34 -0.38 4.35
N ALA A 273 29.34 -0.78 3.08
CA ALA A 273 29.14 0.04 1.88
C ALA A 273 28.10 1.18 2.01
N PRO A 274 28.23 2.27 1.20
CA PRO A 274 27.33 3.43 1.27
C PRO A 274 25.86 2.99 1.28
N GLN A 275 25.19 3.33 2.39
CA GLN A 275 23.79 3.03 2.63
C GLN A 275 22.95 3.68 1.51
N PRO A 276 22.03 2.94 0.86
CA PRO A 276 21.25 3.45 -0.27
C PRO A 276 20.12 4.41 0.14
N HIS A 277 19.98 4.70 1.43
CA HIS A 277 18.95 5.57 1.98
C HIS A 277 19.52 6.93 2.36
N ASP A 278 18.67 7.96 2.31
CA ASP A 278 18.99 9.27 2.88
C ASP A 278 18.91 9.16 4.42
N PRO A 279 20.00 9.48 5.15
CA PRO A 279 20.01 9.39 6.62
C PRO A 279 18.97 10.30 7.28
N SER A 280 18.46 11.31 6.58
CA SER A 280 17.39 12.19 7.07
C SER A 280 16.02 11.50 7.14
N PHE A 281 15.87 10.35 6.48
CA PHE A 281 14.61 9.60 6.37
C PHE A 281 14.73 8.14 6.83
N TYR A 282 15.82 7.80 7.53
CA TYR A 282 16.02 6.50 8.15
C TYR A 282 16.25 6.66 9.66
N PRO A 283 15.63 5.82 10.52
CA PRO A 283 14.63 4.81 10.16
C PRO A 283 13.28 5.44 9.77
N PRO A 284 12.43 4.72 9.00
CA PRO A 284 11.11 5.20 8.67
C PRO A 284 10.19 5.13 9.89
N GLN A 285 9.22 6.03 9.98
CA GLN A 285 8.13 5.92 10.95
C GLN A 285 7.26 4.69 10.64
N VAL A 286 6.98 3.87 11.66
CA VAL A 286 6.15 2.67 11.53
C VAL A 286 4.72 2.97 11.99
N ASN A 287 3.77 2.86 11.06
CA ASN A 287 2.36 3.14 11.31
C ASN A 287 1.51 1.90 11.07
N GLY A 288 0.47 1.70 11.87
CA GLY A 288 -0.49 0.62 11.69
C GLY A 288 -1.84 1.16 11.24
N TRP A 289 -2.45 0.49 10.24
CA TRP A 289 -3.74 0.88 9.70
C TRP A 289 -4.66 -0.31 9.49
N TRP A 290 -5.91 -0.16 9.91
CA TRP A 290 -7.03 -0.88 9.33
C TRP A 290 -7.32 -0.34 7.94
N LEU A 291 -7.36 -1.23 6.95
CA LEU A 291 -7.94 -0.92 5.64
C LEU A 291 -9.43 -1.29 5.66
N VAL A 292 -10.26 -0.26 5.75
CA VAL A 292 -11.72 -0.34 5.75
C VAL A 292 -12.25 -0.05 4.35
N ARG A 293 -13.28 -0.79 3.92
CA ARG A 293 -14.02 -0.51 2.68
C ARG A 293 -15.35 0.11 3.03
N ALA A 294 -15.46 1.42 2.89
CA ALA A 294 -16.68 2.14 3.25
C ALA A 294 -17.87 1.62 2.44
N GLY A 295 -18.97 1.29 3.13
CA GLY A 295 -20.18 0.72 2.51
C GLY A 295 -20.16 -0.79 2.29
N PHE A 296 -19.06 -1.49 2.62
CA PHE A 296 -19.04 -2.95 2.62
C PHE A 296 -19.58 -3.51 3.95
N THR A 297 -20.62 -4.35 3.90
CA THR A 297 -21.13 -5.05 5.10
C THR A 297 -20.35 -6.36 5.32
N ILE A 298 -19.85 -6.56 6.55
CA ILE A 298 -19.05 -7.73 6.96
C ILE A 298 -19.85 -9.05 6.81
N ASP A 299 -21.17 -8.97 6.71
CA ASP A 299 -22.08 -10.11 6.60
C ASP A 299 -22.01 -10.84 5.23
N HIS A 300 -21.40 -10.25 4.20
CA HIS A 300 -21.31 -10.84 2.86
C HIS A 300 -20.24 -11.95 2.71
N GLU A 301 -19.54 -12.33 3.78
CA GLU A 301 -18.38 -13.22 3.69
C GLU A 301 -18.65 -14.74 3.77
N ASN A 302 -19.91 -15.19 3.91
CA ASN A 302 -20.22 -16.61 4.12
C ASN A 302 -21.01 -17.32 3.01
N THR A 303 -21.17 -16.76 1.82
CA THR A 303 -21.69 -17.55 0.68
C THR A 303 -20.56 -18.35 0.03
N ARG A 304 -20.32 -19.55 0.58
CA ARG A 304 -19.70 -20.70 -0.12
C ARG A 304 -20.45 -21.14 -1.40
N HIS A 305 -21.42 -20.37 -1.89
CA HIS A 305 -22.23 -20.66 -3.05
C HIS A 305 -22.23 -19.47 -4.01
N MET A 306 -21.17 -19.30 -4.79
CA MET A 306 -21.26 -18.87 -6.20
C MET A 306 -19.99 -19.36 -6.90
N ALA A 307 -19.93 -20.68 -7.12
CA ALA A 307 -19.20 -21.19 -8.26
C ALA A 307 -19.80 -20.55 -9.50
N GLN A 308 -19.13 -19.56 -10.08
CA GLN A 308 -19.44 -19.16 -11.45
C GLN A 308 -19.10 -20.35 -12.34
N PRO A 309 -20.06 -20.90 -13.11
CA PRO A 309 -19.72 -21.92 -14.08
C PRO A 309 -18.73 -21.32 -15.08
N ARG A 310 -17.57 -21.97 -15.20
CA ARG A 310 -16.64 -21.74 -16.31
C ARG A 310 -17.40 -22.03 -17.61
N THR A 311 -17.84 -20.99 -18.31
CA THR A 311 -18.17 -21.11 -19.73
C THR A 311 -16.86 -21.34 -20.47
N ALA A 312 -16.65 -22.57 -20.90
CA ALA A 312 -15.62 -22.91 -21.86
C ALA A 312 -15.97 -22.23 -23.19
N TYR A 313 -15.19 -21.22 -23.58
CA TYR A 313 -15.12 -20.80 -24.97
C TYR A 313 -14.29 -21.85 -25.71
N THR A 314 -14.96 -22.82 -26.33
CA THR A 314 -14.37 -23.57 -27.44
C THR A 314 -14.28 -22.64 -28.64
N SER A 315 -13.05 -22.27 -28.98
CA SER A 315 -12.70 -21.77 -30.30
C SER A 315 -12.87 -22.91 -31.30
N SER A 316 -13.77 -22.74 -32.26
CA SER A 316 -13.77 -23.48 -33.51
C SER A 316 -13.64 -22.46 -34.63
N VAL A 317 -12.45 -22.39 -35.20
CA VAL A 317 -12.18 -21.89 -36.54
C VAL A 317 -12.16 -23.11 -37.44
N VAL A 318 -13.19 -23.28 -38.28
CA VAL A 318 -13.17 -23.41 -39.75
C VAL A 318 -14.61 -23.19 -40.21
#